data_AF-A0A2S6IE38-F1
#
_entry.id   AF-A0A2S6IE38-F1
#
_cell.length_a   1.000
_cell.length_b   1.000
_cell.length_c   1.000
_cell.angle_alpha   90.00
_cell.angle_beta   90.00
_cell.angle_gamma   90.00
#
_symmetry.space_group_name_H-M   'P 1'
#
loop_
_entity.id
_entity.type
_entity.pdbx_description
1 polymer ?
#
loop_
_entity_poly.entity_id
_entity_poly.type
_entity_poly.pdbx_seq_one_letter_code
_entity_poly.pdbx_strand_id
1 'polypeptide(L)'
;MALPAQPAPGAPSHGVPARLPGAAHDALLVLTAAGAAATTATGADVLLLVAAWAALAAALTVSVRGRRSVGARLAGALSAAAEAGERALAHGQDLESARAAREALAQDMFRVQRDAAQAMRERAELVVTEISGMAVHELSEVVTGVEAVREAAATIDERVTAAETITASVSEEARGTDRVVAALEESLRNVGGMAHMISRVADQTKLLALNATIEAARAGEAGKGFGVVADEVKALAEETARSTDQITQTVGSLGHDAQALAAALVRMSEGVAHVEGATGSLRAIAAEQHALVARLDNALGESIGSLQAMDSLSSRLERRGAQRVAVSGPATVVVGGAPHTVDLLDISATGARCTAPAGVGEGTALQLQVHVQGAPEVSIPSSVVRVLNRDGGKQLALDFTESARSDRTVSDVLGALTSGAQLVGV
;
A
#
# COMPACT_ATOMS: atom_id res chain seq x y z
N MET A 1 12.23 -24.61 -42.03
CA MET A 1 11.95 -25.92 -42.67
C MET A 1 11.48 -25.67 -44.08
N ALA A 2 12.45 -25.59 -44.99
CA ALA A 2 12.23 -25.70 -46.42
C ALA A 2 12.32 -27.20 -46.75
N LEU A 3 11.31 -27.72 -47.43
CA LEU A 3 11.31 -29.05 -48.05
C LEU A 3 11.00 -28.85 -49.55
N PRO A 4 11.53 -29.72 -50.41
CA PRO A 4 12.34 -29.31 -51.54
C PRO A 4 11.64 -29.59 -52.86
N ALA A 5 12.06 -28.86 -53.89
CA ALA A 5 11.78 -29.20 -55.28
C ALA A 5 12.39 -30.58 -55.60
N GLN A 6 11.55 -31.54 -55.98
CA GLN A 6 12.01 -32.74 -56.70
C GLN A 6 11.77 -32.55 -58.21
N PRO A 7 12.77 -32.88 -59.05
CA PRO A 7 12.68 -32.82 -60.50
C PRO A 7 12.27 -34.17 -61.13
N ALA A 8 11.93 -34.10 -62.42
CA ALA A 8 11.87 -35.16 -63.45
C ALA A 8 10.45 -35.45 -64.01
N PRO A 9 10.29 -36.01 -65.23
CA PRO A 9 11.30 -36.50 -66.19
C PRO A 9 11.10 -36.05 -67.66
N GLY A 10 12.17 -36.22 -68.46
CA GLY A 10 12.10 -36.79 -69.82
C GLY A 10 11.52 -35.90 -70.93
N ALA A 11 12.40 -35.18 -71.62
CA ALA A 11 12.13 -34.69 -72.97
C ALA A 11 12.04 -35.86 -73.97
N PRO A 12 10.95 -36.01 -74.74
CA PRO A 12 11.00 -36.77 -75.97
C PRO A 12 11.53 -35.87 -77.10
N SER A 13 12.70 -36.20 -77.60
CA SER A 13 13.21 -35.73 -78.88
C SER A 13 12.28 -36.22 -80.00
N HIS A 14 11.36 -35.38 -80.45
CA HIS A 14 10.62 -35.61 -81.69
C HIS A 14 11.00 -34.56 -82.73
N GLY A 15 11.45 -35.09 -83.86
CA GLY A 15 12.10 -34.37 -84.92
C GLY A 15 11.27 -33.25 -85.52
N VAL A 16 12.02 -32.31 -86.08
CA VAL A 16 11.54 -31.30 -87.01
C VAL A 16 10.82 -31.96 -88.18
N PRO A 17 9.61 -31.49 -88.55
CA PRO A 17 9.26 -31.45 -89.95
C PRO A 17 8.90 -30.02 -90.36
N ALA A 18 9.51 -29.64 -91.49
CA ALA A 18 9.02 -28.71 -92.49
C ALA A 18 8.71 -27.26 -92.06
N ARG A 19 9.49 -26.35 -92.68
CA ARG A 19 9.28 -24.90 -92.76
C ARG A 19 7.79 -24.52 -92.84
N LEU A 20 7.30 -23.85 -91.81
CA LEU A 20 6.11 -23.01 -91.87
C LEU A 20 6.51 -21.61 -92.39
N PRO A 21 5.65 -20.91 -93.15
CA PRO A 21 5.93 -19.56 -93.65
C PRO A 21 6.10 -18.55 -92.51
N GLY A 22 7.03 -17.60 -92.66
CA GLY A 22 7.58 -16.73 -91.59
C GLY A 22 6.56 -16.00 -90.70
N ALA A 23 5.36 -15.69 -91.19
CA ALA A 23 4.33 -14.99 -90.40
C ALA A 23 3.76 -15.80 -89.22
N ALA A 24 3.81 -17.14 -89.28
CA ALA A 24 3.28 -18.00 -88.21
C ALA A 24 4.23 -18.16 -87.02
N HIS A 25 5.53 -17.98 -87.24
CA HIS A 25 6.55 -18.04 -86.19
C HIS A 25 6.56 -16.75 -85.36
N ASP A 26 6.42 -15.59 -86.02
CA ASP A 26 6.32 -14.29 -85.34
C ASP A 26 5.04 -14.16 -84.51
N ALA A 27 3.90 -14.67 -85.00
CA ALA A 27 2.67 -14.69 -84.23
C ALA A 27 2.77 -15.59 -82.98
N LEU A 28 3.45 -16.74 -83.07
CA LEU A 28 3.64 -17.64 -81.94
C LEU A 28 4.60 -17.07 -80.89
N LEU A 29 5.63 -16.34 -81.32
CA LEU A 29 6.57 -15.63 -80.43
C LEU A 29 5.91 -14.48 -79.69
N VAL A 30 5.05 -13.70 -80.36
CA VAL A 30 4.22 -12.65 -79.72
C VAL A 30 3.23 -13.26 -78.72
N LEU A 31 2.64 -14.42 -79.04
CA LEU A 31 1.77 -15.17 -78.13
C LEU A 31 2.49 -15.64 -76.86
N THR A 32 3.72 -16.14 -76.99
CA THR A 32 4.52 -16.59 -75.83
C THR A 32 5.04 -15.41 -74.98
N ALA A 33 5.37 -14.28 -75.60
CA ALA A 33 5.81 -13.08 -74.89
C ALA A 33 4.67 -12.38 -74.13
N ALA A 34 3.45 -12.36 -74.68
CA ALA A 34 2.27 -11.81 -74.00
C ALA A 34 1.80 -12.66 -72.82
N GLY A 35 1.98 -13.99 -72.88
CA GLY A 35 1.66 -14.90 -71.77
C GLY A 35 2.57 -14.71 -70.55
N ALA A 36 3.82 -14.26 -70.75
CA ALA A 36 4.75 -13.98 -69.66
C ALA A 36 4.50 -12.63 -68.97
N ALA A 37 3.87 -11.67 -69.64
CA ALA A 37 3.52 -10.36 -69.05
C ALA A 37 2.30 -10.42 -68.11
N ALA A 38 1.46 -11.46 -68.23
CA ALA A 38 0.24 -11.62 -67.44
C ALA A 38 0.48 -12.05 -65.98
N THR A 39 1.68 -12.52 -65.62
CA THR A 39 1.98 -13.02 -64.28
C THR A 39 2.29 -11.93 -63.24
N THR A 40 2.32 -10.65 -63.63
CA THR A 40 2.64 -9.52 -62.74
C THR A 40 1.63 -8.37 -62.77
N ALA A 41 0.50 -8.54 -63.45
CA ALA A 41 -0.39 -7.43 -63.79
C ALA A 41 -1.60 -7.32 -62.85
N THR A 42 -2.00 -6.09 -62.52
CA THR A 42 -3.13 -5.80 -61.64
C THR A 42 -4.48 -6.09 -62.32
N GLY A 43 -5.58 -6.20 -61.58
CA GLY A 43 -6.88 -6.64 -62.15
C GLY A 43 -7.39 -5.82 -63.35
N ALA A 44 -7.00 -4.55 -63.45
CA ALA A 44 -7.29 -3.69 -64.61
C ALA A 44 -6.47 -4.06 -65.86
N ASP A 45 -5.24 -4.53 -65.69
CA ASP A 45 -4.36 -4.94 -66.79
C ASP A 45 -4.84 -6.25 -67.43
N VAL A 46 -5.41 -7.16 -66.63
CA VAL A 46 -5.98 -8.43 -67.11
C VAL A 46 -7.22 -8.19 -67.97
N LEU A 47 -8.08 -7.21 -67.61
CA LEU A 47 -9.25 -6.83 -68.41
C LEU A 47 -8.87 -6.26 -69.77
N LEU A 48 -7.84 -5.40 -69.83
CA LEU A 48 -7.29 -4.87 -71.08
C LEU A 48 -6.68 -5.99 -71.95
N LEU A 49 -6.00 -6.96 -71.33
CA LEU A 49 -5.43 -8.10 -72.03
C LEU A 49 -6.55 -8.98 -72.62
N VAL A 50 -7.55 -9.37 -71.83
CA VAL A 50 -8.67 -10.20 -72.30
C VAL A 50 -9.46 -9.51 -73.42
N ALA A 51 -9.72 -8.21 -73.30
CA ALA A 51 -10.38 -7.42 -74.35
C ALA A 51 -9.54 -7.34 -75.64
N ALA A 52 -8.22 -7.14 -75.53
CA ALA A 52 -7.31 -7.13 -76.67
C ALA A 52 -7.24 -8.50 -77.36
N TRP A 53 -7.27 -9.59 -76.60
CA TRP A 53 -7.30 -10.95 -77.13
C TRP A 53 -8.63 -11.30 -77.81
N ALA A 54 -9.76 -10.87 -77.25
CA ALA A 54 -11.08 -11.03 -77.87
C ALA A 54 -11.18 -10.26 -79.21
N ALA A 55 -10.62 -9.04 -79.28
CA ALA A 55 -10.55 -8.25 -80.50
C ALA A 55 -9.63 -8.90 -81.56
N LEU A 56 -8.48 -9.46 -81.14
CA LEU A 56 -7.57 -10.19 -82.03
C LEU A 56 -8.22 -11.47 -82.58
N ALA A 57 -8.99 -12.19 -81.76
CA ALA A 57 -9.75 -13.36 -82.16
C ALA A 57 -10.82 -13.01 -83.21
N ALA A 58 -11.56 -11.91 -83.01
CA ALA A 58 -12.52 -11.41 -84.00
C ALA A 58 -11.82 -11.06 -85.33
N ALA A 59 -10.65 -10.42 -85.29
CA ALA A 59 -9.88 -10.10 -86.50
C ALA A 59 -9.36 -11.36 -87.23
N LEU A 60 -8.94 -12.40 -86.50
CA LEU A 60 -8.46 -13.66 -87.07
C LEU A 60 -9.59 -14.52 -87.66
N THR A 61 -10.82 -14.45 -87.11
CA THR A 61 -11.98 -15.15 -87.69
C THR A 61 -12.35 -14.65 -89.09
N VAL A 62 -12.06 -13.39 -89.42
CA VAL A 62 -12.31 -12.81 -90.75
C VAL A 62 -11.30 -13.30 -91.79
N SER A 63 -10.09 -13.69 -91.40
CA SER A 63 -8.99 -13.99 -92.34
C SER A 63 -8.85 -15.49 -92.72
N VAL A 64 -9.39 -16.43 -91.94
CA VAL A 64 -9.14 -17.87 -92.13
C VAL A 64 -10.37 -18.61 -92.67
N ARG A 65 -10.73 -18.39 -93.94
CA ARG A 65 -11.81 -19.15 -94.61
C ARG A 65 -11.34 -20.45 -95.28
N GLY A 66 -10.09 -20.88 -95.06
CA GLY A 66 -9.46 -22.00 -95.80
C GLY A 66 -8.89 -23.21 -95.02
N ARG A 67 -8.84 -23.23 -93.67
CA ARG A 67 -8.28 -24.36 -92.89
C ARG A 67 -9.13 -24.70 -91.65
N ARG A 68 -10.15 -25.54 -91.83
CA ARG A 68 -11.17 -25.89 -90.79
C ARG A 68 -10.62 -26.48 -89.48
N SER A 69 -9.49 -27.19 -89.50
CA SER A 69 -8.93 -27.84 -88.28
C SER A 69 -8.16 -26.88 -87.35
N VAL A 70 -7.60 -25.80 -87.88
CA VAL A 70 -6.85 -24.81 -87.08
C VAL A 70 -7.81 -23.84 -86.40
N GLY A 71 -8.85 -23.38 -87.10
CA GLY A 71 -9.89 -22.52 -86.52
C GLY A 71 -10.61 -23.17 -85.35
N ALA A 72 -10.92 -24.47 -85.43
CA ALA A 72 -11.56 -25.20 -84.34
C ALA A 72 -10.67 -25.34 -83.09
N ARG A 73 -9.36 -25.59 -83.26
CA ARG A 73 -8.42 -25.66 -82.15
C ARG A 73 -8.18 -24.30 -81.50
N LEU A 74 -8.14 -23.23 -82.30
CA LEU A 74 -8.00 -21.86 -81.79
C LEU A 74 -9.26 -21.42 -81.03
N ALA A 75 -10.46 -21.74 -81.56
CA ALA A 75 -11.73 -21.46 -80.91
C ALA A 75 -11.86 -22.20 -79.55
N GLY A 76 -11.48 -23.48 -79.49
CA GLY A 76 -11.47 -24.24 -78.23
C GLY A 76 -10.43 -23.75 -77.21
N ALA A 77 -9.27 -23.28 -77.67
CA ALA A 77 -8.28 -22.66 -76.79
C ALA A 77 -8.77 -21.31 -76.24
N LEU A 78 -9.49 -20.53 -77.04
CA LEU A 78 -10.08 -19.25 -76.62
C LEU A 78 -11.25 -19.43 -75.66
N SER A 79 -12.11 -20.43 -75.85
CA SER A 79 -13.20 -20.72 -74.90
C SER A 79 -12.65 -21.19 -73.56
N ALA A 80 -11.63 -22.05 -73.57
CA ALA A 80 -10.94 -22.48 -72.35
C ALA A 80 -10.24 -21.32 -71.63
N ALA A 81 -9.67 -20.37 -72.39
CA ALA A 81 -9.07 -19.15 -71.83
C ALA A 81 -10.13 -18.19 -71.26
N ALA A 82 -11.30 -18.05 -71.90
CA ALA A 82 -12.41 -17.25 -71.40
C ALA A 82 -12.97 -17.83 -70.08
N GLU A 83 -13.19 -19.16 -70.03
CA GLU A 83 -13.62 -19.84 -68.80
C GLU A 83 -12.58 -19.78 -67.68
N ALA A 84 -11.28 -19.78 -68.02
CA ALA A 84 -10.21 -19.57 -67.05
C ALA A 84 -10.18 -18.12 -66.55
N GLY A 85 -10.45 -17.14 -67.42
CA GLY A 85 -10.58 -15.73 -67.07
C GLY A 85 -11.77 -15.45 -66.14
N GLU A 86 -12.94 -16.02 -66.43
CA GLU A 86 -14.12 -15.93 -65.55
C GLU A 86 -13.86 -16.55 -64.17
N ARG A 87 -13.22 -17.73 -64.12
CA ARG A 87 -12.81 -18.36 -62.86
C ARG A 87 -11.80 -17.53 -62.08
N ALA A 88 -10.84 -16.90 -62.76
CA ALA A 88 -9.87 -16.01 -62.12
C ALA A 88 -10.53 -14.74 -61.56
N LEU A 89 -11.53 -14.18 -62.25
CA LEU A 89 -12.27 -13.02 -61.80
C LEU A 89 -13.12 -13.33 -60.56
N ALA A 90 -13.84 -14.46 -60.58
CA ALA A 90 -14.61 -14.95 -59.43
C ALA A 90 -13.70 -15.21 -58.22
N HIS A 91 -12.54 -15.83 -58.43
CA HIS A 91 -11.55 -16.04 -57.38
C HIS A 91 -10.97 -14.71 -56.84
N GLY A 92 -10.79 -13.71 -57.71
CA GLY A 92 -10.38 -12.35 -57.31
C GLY A 92 -11.41 -11.68 -56.40
N GLN A 93 -12.69 -11.79 -56.72
CA GLN A 93 -13.80 -11.26 -55.91
C GLN A 93 -13.92 -11.98 -54.55
N ASP A 94 -13.75 -13.30 -54.53
CA ASP A 94 -13.71 -14.08 -53.29
C ASP A 94 -12.54 -13.67 -52.39
N LEU A 95 -11.36 -13.41 -52.97
CA LEU A 95 -10.19 -12.93 -52.22
C LEU A 95 -10.37 -11.50 -51.68
N GLU A 96 -11.01 -10.60 -52.43
CA GLU A 96 -11.32 -9.25 -51.96
C GLU A 96 -12.36 -9.26 -50.83
N SER A 97 -13.43 -10.06 -50.95
CA SER A 97 -14.42 -10.22 -49.89
C SER A 97 -13.81 -10.85 -48.63
N ALA A 98 -12.93 -11.85 -48.78
CA ALA A 98 -12.18 -12.44 -47.67
C ALA A 98 -11.22 -11.44 -47.02
N ARG A 99 -10.56 -10.57 -47.81
CA ARG A 99 -9.72 -9.47 -47.27
C ARG A 99 -10.56 -8.46 -46.49
N ALA A 100 -11.69 -8.02 -47.05
CA ALA A 100 -12.59 -7.07 -46.39
C ALA A 100 -13.15 -7.66 -45.08
N ALA A 101 -13.55 -8.93 -45.09
CA ALA A 101 -13.99 -9.63 -43.89
C ALA A 101 -12.88 -9.71 -42.82
N ARG A 102 -11.63 -10.00 -43.23
CA ARG A 102 -10.48 -10.06 -42.30
C ARG A 102 -10.14 -8.70 -41.70
N GLU A 103 -10.23 -7.64 -42.50
CA GLU A 103 -10.04 -6.26 -42.04
C GLU A 103 -11.13 -5.84 -41.05
N ALA A 104 -12.40 -6.13 -41.35
CA ALA A 104 -13.51 -5.87 -40.43
C ALA A 104 -13.34 -6.62 -39.10
N LEU A 105 -12.92 -7.88 -39.15
CA LEU A 105 -12.67 -8.70 -37.95
C LEU A 105 -11.48 -8.17 -37.14
N ALA A 106 -10.42 -7.69 -37.81
CA ALA A 106 -9.31 -7.02 -37.13
C ALA A 106 -9.75 -5.72 -36.44
N GLN A 107 -10.55 -4.89 -37.11
CA GLN A 107 -11.09 -3.65 -36.54
C GLN A 107 -12.01 -3.92 -35.35
N ASP A 108 -12.88 -4.91 -35.43
CA ASP A 108 -13.77 -5.27 -34.32
C ASP A 108 -12.98 -5.83 -33.13
N MET A 109 -11.93 -6.64 -33.38
CA MET A 109 -11.03 -7.12 -32.33
C MET A 109 -10.27 -5.96 -31.64
N PHE A 110 -9.83 -4.95 -32.39
CA PHE A 110 -9.24 -3.73 -31.79
C PHE A 110 -10.25 -2.95 -30.95
N ARG A 111 -11.51 -2.88 -31.39
CA ARG A 111 -12.59 -2.21 -30.66
C ARG A 111 -12.90 -2.93 -29.34
N VAL A 112 -13.09 -4.24 -29.40
CA VAL A 112 -13.31 -5.09 -28.22
C VAL A 112 -12.14 -5.02 -27.24
N GLN A 113 -10.88 -5.06 -27.72
CA GLN A 113 -9.72 -4.88 -26.85
C GLN A 113 -9.70 -3.50 -26.18
N ARG A 114 -10.08 -2.44 -26.90
CA ARG A 114 -10.13 -1.07 -26.35
C ARG A 114 -11.19 -0.96 -25.26
N ASP A 115 -12.39 -1.46 -25.52
CA ASP A 115 -13.51 -1.43 -24.59
C ASP A 115 -13.21 -2.26 -23.32
N ALA A 116 -12.64 -3.46 -23.50
CA ALA A 116 -12.19 -4.29 -22.39
C ALA A 116 -11.11 -3.60 -21.55
N ALA A 117 -10.13 -2.95 -22.19
CA ALA A 117 -9.08 -2.21 -21.49
C ALA A 117 -9.64 -0.97 -20.76
N GLN A 118 -10.67 -0.32 -21.29
CA GLN A 118 -11.34 0.81 -20.63
C GLN A 118 -12.11 0.33 -19.39
N ALA A 119 -12.94 -0.71 -19.54
CA ALA A 119 -13.70 -1.28 -18.41
C ALA A 119 -12.79 -1.79 -17.29
N MET A 120 -11.64 -2.38 -17.61
CA MET A 120 -10.64 -2.77 -16.60
C MET A 120 -10.06 -1.57 -15.84
N ARG A 121 -9.90 -0.41 -16.48
CA ARG A 121 -9.37 0.81 -15.84
C ARG A 121 -10.39 1.46 -14.92
N GLU A 122 -11.63 1.63 -15.39
CA GLU A 122 -12.72 2.19 -14.58
C GLU A 122 -12.93 1.37 -13.30
N ARG A 123 -12.87 0.04 -13.41
CA ARG A 123 -12.91 -0.86 -12.24
C ARG A 123 -11.70 -0.69 -11.33
N ALA A 124 -10.49 -0.54 -11.87
CA ALA A 124 -9.29 -0.34 -11.06
C ALA A 124 -9.33 0.99 -10.29
N GLU A 125 -9.86 2.05 -10.89
CA GLU A 125 -9.99 3.38 -10.26
C GLU A 125 -10.96 3.37 -9.08
N LEU A 126 -12.13 2.73 -9.26
CA LEU A 126 -13.11 2.57 -8.18
C LEU A 126 -12.52 1.79 -7.00
N VAL A 127 -11.87 0.66 -7.27
CA VAL A 127 -11.24 -0.18 -6.24
C VAL A 127 -10.12 0.57 -5.51
N VAL A 128 -9.27 1.32 -6.22
CA VAL A 128 -8.20 2.10 -5.59
C VAL A 128 -8.76 3.20 -4.69
N THR A 129 -9.79 3.91 -5.15
CA THR A 129 -10.41 5.00 -4.39
C THR A 129 -11.09 4.50 -3.11
N GLU A 130 -11.85 3.41 -3.23
CA GLU A 130 -12.56 2.79 -2.09
C GLU A 130 -11.57 2.26 -1.04
N ILE A 131 -10.57 1.48 -1.47
CA ILE A 131 -9.54 0.93 -0.57
C ILE A 131 -8.75 2.05 0.10
N SER A 132 -8.38 3.10 -0.65
CA SER A 132 -7.61 4.22 -0.08
C SER A 132 -8.41 4.96 0.98
N GLY A 133 -9.69 5.22 0.75
CA GLY A 133 -10.57 5.88 1.72
C GLY A 133 -10.73 5.07 3.01
N MET A 134 -10.97 3.76 2.89
CA MET A 134 -11.08 2.87 4.06
C MET A 134 -9.77 2.79 4.84
N ALA A 135 -8.64 2.62 4.14
CA ALA A 135 -7.33 2.51 4.76
C ALA A 135 -6.91 3.80 5.49
N VAL A 136 -7.23 4.98 4.97
CA VAL A 136 -6.98 6.25 5.68
C VAL A 136 -7.75 6.31 7.00
N HIS A 137 -9.02 5.90 7.00
CA HIS A 137 -9.84 5.87 8.21
C HIS A 137 -9.28 4.89 9.25
N GLU A 138 -9.00 3.65 8.84
CA GLU A 138 -8.42 2.62 9.73
C GLU A 138 -7.06 3.06 10.30
N LEU A 139 -6.20 3.67 9.49
CA LEU A 139 -4.91 4.17 9.96
C LEU A 139 -5.06 5.31 10.97
N SER A 140 -6.06 6.19 10.80
CA SER A 140 -6.33 7.27 11.76
C SER A 140 -6.74 6.70 13.14
N GLU A 141 -7.55 5.64 13.15
CA GLU A 141 -7.90 4.94 14.40
C GLU A 141 -6.68 4.26 15.04
N VAL A 142 -5.82 3.64 14.23
CA VAL A 142 -4.58 3.02 14.74
C VAL A 142 -3.64 4.07 15.33
N VAL A 143 -3.47 5.23 14.68
CA VAL A 143 -2.63 6.33 15.19
C VAL A 143 -3.10 6.81 16.55
N THR A 144 -4.40 7.06 16.71
CA THR A 144 -4.97 7.48 18.01
C THR A 144 -4.83 6.38 19.06
N GLY A 145 -4.96 5.10 18.68
CA GLY A 145 -4.68 3.97 19.56
C GLY A 145 -3.22 3.90 20.01
N VAL A 146 -2.26 4.16 19.11
CA VAL A 146 -0.83 4.18 19.41
C VAL A 146 -0.49 5.30 20.39
N GLU A 147 -1.05 6.49 20.22
CA GLU A 147 -0.87 7.60 21.17
C GLU A 147 -1.38 7.25 22.57
N ALA A 148 -2.56 6.63 22.67
CA ALA A 148 -3.12 6.19 23.94
C ALA A 148 -2.24 5.14 24.64
N VAL A 149 -1.68 4.18 23.88
CA VAL A 149 -0.74 3.18 24.43
C VAL A 149 0.56 3.85 24.90
N ARG A 150 1.05 4.85 24.17
CA ARG A 150 2.25 5.60 24.55
C ARG A 150 2.06 6.39 25.84
N GLU A 151 0.91 7.04 26.01
CA GLU A 151 0.54 7.74 27.25
C GLU A 151 0.39 6.77 28.43
N ALA A 152 -0.24 5.60 28.19
CA ALA A 152 -0.36 4.56 29.19
C ALA A 152 1.01 4.04 29.66
N ALA A 153 1.95 3.80 28.74
CA ALA A 153 3.31 3.38 29.06
C ALA A 153 4.05 4.43 29.90
N ALA A 154 3.97 5.71 29.52
CA ALA A 154 4.57 6.81 30.29
C ALA A 154 3.98 6.92 31.71
N THR A 155 2.66 6.74 31.83
CA THR A 155 1.98 6.71 33.14
C THR A 155 2.46 5.54 33.98
N ILE A 156 2.66 4.35 33.39
CA ILE A 156 3.19 3.19 34.12
C ILE A 156 4.59 3.50 34.65
N ASP A 157 5.47 4.10 33.86
CA ASP A 157 6.82 4.47 34.29
C ASP A 157 6.82 5.46 35.47
N GLU A 158 5.95 6.48 35.43
CA GLU A 158 5.78 7.43 36.54
C GLU A 158 5.30 6.71 37.81
N ARG A 159 4.30 5.82 37.68
CA ARG A 159 3.74 5.06 38.80
C ARG A 159 4.74 4.07 39.38
N VAL A 160 5.54 3.42 38.55
CA VAL A 160 6.62 2.52 38.98
C VAL A 160 7.66 3.30 39.79
N THR A 161 8.09 4.45 39.29
CA THR A 161 9.08 5.31 39.98
C THR A 161 8.54 5.82 41.33
N ALA A 162 7.27 6.22 41.38
CA ALA A 162 6.61 6.63 42.61
C ALA A 162 6.52 5.47 43.62
N ALA A 163 6.16 4.26 43.14
CA ALA A 163 6.09 3.07 43.98
C ALA A 163 7.45 2.68 44.55
N GLU A 164 8.53 2.80 43.77
CA GLU A 164 9.90 2.54 44.26
C GLU A 164 10.31 3.52 45.36
N THR A 165 9.98 4.80 45.19
CA THR A 165 10.27 5.84 46.20
C THR A 165 9.53 5.56 47.51
N ILE A 166 8.24 5.20 47.42
CA ILE A 166 7.42 4.85 48.59
C ILE A 166 7.98 3.59 49.27
N THR A 167 8.26 2.55 48.49
CA THR A 167 8.77 1.27 49.00
C THR A 167 10.13 1.44 49.71
N ALA A 168 11.02 2.28 49.16
CA ALA A 168 12.28 2.64 49.79
C ALA A 168 12.07 3.35 51.14
N SER A 169 11.17 4.35 51.19
CA SER A 169 10.84 5.07 52.44
C SER A 169 10.26 4.12 53.50
N VAL A 170 9.33 3.24 53.11
CA VAL A 170 8.73 2.26 54.03
C VAL A 170 9.78 1.28 54.55
N SER A 171 10.70 0.85 53.70
CA SER A 171 11.81 -0.03 54.10
C SER A 171 12.76 0.65 55.10
N GLU A 172 13.02 1.94 54.95
CA GLU A 172 13.83 2.71 55.91
C GLU A 172 13.11 2.87 57.26
N GLU A 173 11.82 3.20 57.23
CA GLU A 173 10.99 3.34 58.43
C GLU A 173 10.83 2.01 59.18
N ALA A 174 10.69 0.89 58.45
CA ALA A 174 10.70 -0.46 59.02
C ALA A 174 11.98 -0.74 59.80
N ARG A 175 13.14 -0.46 59.19
CA ARG A 175 14.46 -0.63 59.84
C ARG A 175 14.64 0.28 61.05
N GLY A 176 14.08 1.49 61.01
CA GLY A 176 14.06 2.40 62.15
C GLY A 176 13.26 1.82 63.32
N THR A 177 12.06 1.31 63.02
CA THR A 177 11.16 0.71 64.00
C THR A 177 11.74 -0.56 64.61
N ASP A 178 12.39 -1.42 63.82
CA ASP A 178 13.10 -2.62 64.31
C ASP A 178 14.13 -2.28 65.40
N ARG A 179 14.89 -1.19 65.23
CA ARG A 179 15.86 -0.74 66.25
C ARG A 179 15.17 -0.28 67.54
N VAL A 180 14.03 0.40 67.42
CA VAL A 180 13.25 0.85 68.56
C VAL A 180 12.68 -0.36 69.33
N VAL A 181 12.18 -1.36 68.61
CA VAL A 181 11.67 -2.61 69.23
C VAL A 181 12.80 -3.34 69.95
N ALA A 182 13.97 -3.48 69.34
CA ALA A 182 15.12 -4.12 69.99
C ALA A 182 15.55 -3.39 71.28
N ALA A 183 15.56 -2.06 71.27
CA ALA A 183 15.86 -1.24 72.45
C ALA A 183 14.77 -1.34 73.54
N LEU A 184 13.51 -1.45 73.13
CA LEU A 184 12.38 -1.67 74.04
C LEU A 184 12.50 -3.03 74.74
N GLU A 185 12.79 -4.10 73.99
CA GLU A 185 13.00 -5.44 74.57
C GLU A 185 14.15 -5.46 75.59
N GLU A 186 15.25 -4.77 75.31
CA GLU A 186 16.36 -4.63 76.26
C GLU A 186 15.94 -3.87 77.53
N SER A 187 15.21 -2.77 77.36
CA SER A 187 14.69 -1.98 78.48
C SER A 187 13.73 -2.81 79.35
N LEU A 188 12.83 -3.57 78.74
CA LEU A 188 11.91 -4.46 79.44
C LEU A 188 12.65 -5.57 80.20
N ARG A 189 13.69 -6.17 79.62
CA ARG A 189 14.56 -7.14 80.32
C ARG A 189 15.21 -6.53 81.55
N ASN A 190 15.72 -5.31 81.44
CA ASN A 190 16.35 -4.59 82.56
C ASN A 190 15.34 -4.30 83.68
N VAL A 191 14.15 -3.80 83.34
CA VAL A 191 13.07 -3.54 84.31
C VAL A 191 12.60 -4.84 84.98
N GLY A 192 12.45 -5.93 84.22
CA GLY A 192 12.11 -7.24 84.77
C GLY A 192 13.16 -7.75 85.76
N GLY A 193 14.45 -7.58 85.44
CA GLY A 193 15.55 -7.90 86.36
C GLY A 193 15.53 -7.08 87.65
N MET A 194 15.23 -5.77 87.55
CA MET A 194 15.07 -4.90 88.72
C MET A 194 13.87 -5.29 89.58
N ALA A 195 12.71 -5.55 88.97
CA ALA A 195 11.52 -6.00 89.68
C ALA A 195 11.77 -7.32 90.43
N HIS A 196 12.47 -8.27 89.80
CA HIS A 196 12.86 -9.53 90.45
C HIS A 196 13.82 -9.29 91.63
N MET A 197 14.79 -8.39 91.49
CA MET A 197 15.69 -8.02 92.60
C MET A 197 14.93 -7.42 93.79
N ILE A 198 14.01 -6.49 93.54
CA ILE A 198 13.20 -5.85 94.58
C ILE A 198 12.29 -6.87 95.27
N SER A 199 11.68 -7.78 94.51
CA SER A 199 10.87 -8.89 95.06
C SER A 199 11.70 -9.74 96.06
N ARG A 200 12.93 -10.12 95.72
CA ARG A 200 13.83 -10.82 96.66
C ARG A 200 14.18 -10.01 97.91
N VAL A 201 14.39 -8.70 97.76
CA VAL A 201 14.65 -7.80 98.90
C VAL A 201 13.42 -7.71 99.81
N ALA A 202 12.23 -7.64 99.24
CA ALA A 202 10.97 -7.65 99.99
C ALA A 202 10.80 -8.97 100.76
N ASP A 203 11.03 -10.12 100.12
CA ASP A 203 10.98 -11.44 100.78
C ASP A 203 11.99 -11.56 101.93
N GLN A 204 13.23 -11.09 101.73
CA GLN A 204 14.24 -11.08 102.79
C GLN A 204 13.83 -10.15 103.94
N THR A 205 13.28 -8.97 103.63
CA THR A 205 12.81 -8.00 104.62
C THR A 205 11.64 -8.56 105.43
N LYS A 206 10.71 -9.25 104.77
CA LYS A 206 9.59 -9.97 105.41
C LYS A 206 10.08 -11.03 106.38
N LEU A 207 11.11 -11.81 106.02
CA LEU A 207 11.71 -12.80 106.91
C LEU A 207 12.43 -12.16 108.11
N LEU A 208 13.14 -11.05 107.89
CA LEU A 208 13.78 -10.28 108.97
C LEU A 208 12.73 -9.71 109.94
N ALA A 209 11.66 -9.12 109.41
CA ALA A 209 10.55 -8.58 110.19
C ALA A 209 9.84 -9.68 111.00
N LEU A 210 9.62 -10.86 110.41
CA LEU A 210 9.06 -12.01 111.11
C LEU A 210 9.93 -12.45 112.29
N ASN A 211 11.25 -12.54 112.10
CA ASN A 211 12.17 -12.86 113.19
C ASN A 211 12.13 -11.80 114.30
N ALA A 212 12.01 -10.51 113.94
CA ALA A 212 11.85 -9.43 114.90
C ALA A 212 10.53 -9.50 115.68
N THR A 213 9.41 -9.82 115.02
CA THR A 213 8.11 -10.05 115.69
C THR A 213 8.21 -11.20 116.70
N ILE A 214 8.90 -12.30 116.34
CA ILE A 214 9.12 -13.45 117.24
C ILE A 214 9.92 -13.02 118.48
N GLU A 215 11.03 -12.29 118.30
CA GLU A 215 11.87 -11.88 119.42
C GLU A 215 11.19 -10.80 120.29
N ALA A 216 10.41 -9.90 119.70
CA ALA A 216 9.58 -8.94 120.42
C ALA A 216 8.52 -9.64 121.29
N ALA A 217 7.87 -10.69 120.77
CA ALA A 217 6.95 -11.51 121.56
C ALA A 217 7.67 -12.24 122.70
N ARG A 218 8.89 -12.70 122.47
CA ARG A 218 9.73 -13.37 123.48
C ARG A 218 10.14 -12.44 124.63
N ALA A 219 10.35 -11.16 124.35
CA ALA A 219 10.65 -10.14 125.34
C ALA A 219 9.44 -9.69 126.18
N GLY A 220 8.22 -10.16 125.87
CA GLY A 220 7.00 -9.88 126.63
C GLY A 220 6.62 -8.39 126.61
N GLU A 221 6.26 -7.81 127.77
CA GLU A 221 5.84 -6.40 127.87
C GLU A 221 6.94 -5.42 127.40
N ALA A 222 8.22 -5.73 127.61
CA ALA A 222 9.33 -4.88 127.18
C ALA A 222 9.48 -4.82 125.65
N GLY A 223 8.96 -5.82 124.92
CA GLY A 223 9.04 -5.94 123.47
C GLY A 223 7.85 -5.37 122.70
N LYS A 224 6.76 -4.96 123.36
CA LYS A 224 5.51 -4.54 122.68
C LYS A 224 5.72 -3.46 121.61
N GLY A 225 6.51 -2.43 121.90
CA GLY A 225 6.78 -1.35 120.95
C GLY A 225 7.56 -1.82 119.71
N PHE A 226 8.53 -2.72 119.91
CA PHE A 226 9.27 -3.35 118.81
C PHE A 226 8.39 -4.28 117.98
N GLY A 227 7.45 -4.99 118.62
CA GLY A 227 6.51 -5.89 117.93
C GLY A 227 5.62 -5.13 116.93
N VAL A 228 5.09 -3.97 117.32
CA VAL A 228 4.28 -3.13 116.42
C VAL A 228 5.08 -2.67 115.20
N VAL A 229 6.33 -2.23 115.40
CA VAL A 229 7.19 -1.82 114.30
C VAL A 229 7.53 -3.00 113.39
N ALA A 230 7.80 -4.18 113.95
CA ALA A 230 8.10 -5.38 113.18
C ALA A 230 6.91 -5.82 112.31
N ASP A 231 5.70 -5.77 112.84
CA ASP A 231 4.48 -6.09 112.08
C ASP A 231 4.21 -5.09 110.96
N GLU A 232 4.47 -3.79 111.18
CA GLU A 232 4.36 -2.76 110.14
C GLU A 232 5.39 -2.99 109.02
N VAL A 233 6.66 -3.26 109.36
CA VAL A 233 7.71 -3.59 108.37
C VAL A 233 7.35 -4.84 107.57
N LYS A 234 6.78 -5.86 108.23
CA LYS A 234 6.30 -7.08 107.56
C LYS A 234 5.19 -6.76 106.56
N ALA A 235 4.22 -5.92 106.94
CA ALA A 235 3.12 -5.51 106.06
C ALA A 235 3.64 -4.74 104.83
N LEU A 236 4.57 -3.79 105.02
CA LEU A 236 5.21 -3.06 103.92
C LEU A 236 5.97 -3.99 102.97
N ALA A 237 6.66 -5.00 103.51
CA ALA A 237 7.37 -5.99 102.70
C ALA A 237 6.40 -6.84 101.85
N GLU A 238 5.26 -7.26 102.41
CA GLU A 238 4.21 -7.99 101.67
C GLU A 238 3.52 -7.12 100.61
N GLU A 239 3.32 -5.83 100.87
CA GLU A 239 2.84 -4.88 99.86
C GLU A 239 3.86 -4.68 98.73
N THR A 240 5.15 -4.52 99.07
CA THR A 240 6.23 -4.38 98.09
C THR A 240 6.34 -5.63 97.18
N ALA A 241 6.22 -6.83 97.75
CA ALA A 241 6.20 -8.07 96.97
C ALA A 241 5.01 -8.10 95.99
N ARG A 242 3.81 -7.73 96.44
CA ARG A 242 2.63 -7.66 95.55
C ARG A 242 2.80 -6.63 94.44
N SER A 243 3.35 -5.45 94.73
CA SER A 243 3.60 -4.43 93.71
C SER A 243 4.64 -4.87 92.68
N THR A 244 5.69 -5.57 93.11
CA THR A 244 6.71 -6.12 92.19
C THR A 244 6.19 -7.25 91.32
N ASP A 245 5.27 -8.08 91.82
CA ASP A 245 4.57 -9.08 91.01
C ASP A 245 3.71 -8.42 89.91
N GLN A 246 2.99 -7.34 90.24
CA GLN A 246 2.22 -6.57 89.26
C GLN A 246 3.11 -5.93 88.18
N ILE A 247 4.27 -5.38 88.57
CA ILE A 247 5.27 -4.88 87.62
C ILE A 247 5.74 -6.01 86.69
N THR A 248 6.04 -7.19 87.25
CA THR A 248 6.51 -8.34 86.48
C THR A 248 5.47 -8.81 85.45
N GLN A 249 4.19 -8.87 85.84
CA GLN A 249 3.11 -9.17 84.89
C GLN A 249 3.01 -8.11 83.78
N THR A 250 3.10 -6.83 84.13
CA THR A 250 3.02 -5.73 83.16
C THR A 250 4.17 -5.76 82.17
N VAL A 251 5.40 -5.98 82.65
CA VAL A 251 6.59 -6.14 81.80
C VAL A 251 6.44 -7.35 80.88
N GLY A 252 5.89 -8.47 81.39
CA GLY A 252 5.60 -9.65 80.57
C GLY A 252 4.62 -9.37 79.44
N SER A 253 3.54 -8.63 79.72
CA SER A 253 2.57 -8.20 78.71
C SER A 253 3.22 -7.30 77.65
N LEU A 254 3.97 -6.29 78.08
CA LEU A 254 4.68 -5.39 77.15
C LEU A 254 5.73 -6.13 76.31
N GLY A 255 6.38 -7.15 76.86
CA GLY A 255 7.29 -8.01 76.12
C GLY A 255 6.58 -8.82 75.03
N HIS A 256 5.37 -9.30 75.30
CA HIS A 256 4.55 -9.97 74.29
C HIS A 256 4.12 -9.01 73.17
N ASP A 257 3.72 -7.79 73.52
CA ASP A 257 3.36 -6.74 72.56
C ASP A 257 4.55 -6.37 71.67
N ALA A 258 5.76 -6.26 72.23
CA ALA A 258 6.99 -6.01 71.49
C ALA A 258 7.30 -7.12 70.48
N GLN A 259 7.13 -8.39 70.86
CA GLN A 259 7.30 -9.54 69.97
C GLN A 259 6.26 -9.54 68.83
N ALA A 260 5.01 -9.21 69.15
CA ALA A 260 3.95 -9.10 68.14
C ALA A 260 4.26 -7.99 67.12
N LEU A 261 4.81 -6.86 67.59
CA LEU A 261 5.26 -5.76 66.75
C LEU A 261 6.44 -6.17 65.84
N ALA A 262 7.45 -6.86 66.38
CA ALA A 262 8.55 -7.41 65.58
C ALA A 262 8.05 -8.35 64.47
N ALA A 263 7.12 -9.25 64.79
CA ALA A 263 6.52 -10.14 63.80
C ALA A 263 5.73 -9.38 62.71
N ALA A 264 5.10 -8.26 63.06
CA ALA A 264 4.43 -7.40 62.09
C ALA A 264 5.42 -6.71 61.14
N LEU A 265 6.59 -6.29 61.63
CA LEU A 265 7.65 -5.68 60.83
C LEU A 265 8.27 -6.67 59.82
N VAL A 266 8.40 -7.94 60.19
CA VAL A 266 8.81 -9.00 59.26
C VAL A 266 7.80 -9.13 58.12
N ARG A 267 6.49 -9.24 58.43
CA ARG A 267 5.44 -9.31 57.40
C ARG A 267 5.39 -8.05 56.53
N MET A 268 5.67 -6.88 57.11
CA MET A 268 5.76 -5.63 56.36
C MET A 268 6.92 -5.66 55.37
N SER A 269 8.08 -6.17 55.78
CA SER A 269 9.26 -6.33 54.91
C SER A 269 9.00 -7.33 53.77
N GLU A 270 8.28 -8.42 54.03
CA GLU A 270 7.84 -9.36 52.98
C GLU A 270 6.86 -8.70 51.99
N GLY A 271 5.95 -7.86 52.50
CA GLY A 271 5.03 -7.07 51.69
C GLY A 271 5.75 -6.07 50.78
N VAL A 272 6.75 -5.36 51.31
CA VAL A 272 7.65 -4.47 50.56
C VAL A 272 8.33 -5.24 49.42
N ALA A 273 8.92 -6.41 49.71
CA ALA A 273 9.56 -7.24 48.68
C ALA A 273 8.58 -7.71 47.59
N HIS A 274 7.32 -8.02 47.93
CA HIS A 274 6.29 -8.33 46.94
C HIS A 274 5.97 -7.13 46.03
N VAL A 275 5.91 -5.92 46.60
CA VAL A 275 5.71 -4.69 45.82
C VAL A 275 6.88 -4.46 44.87
N GLU A 276 8.12 -4.65 45.31
CA GLU A 276 9.30 -4.54 44.43
C GLU A 276 9.28 -5.55 43.27
N GLY A 277 8.82 -6.78 43.51
CA GLY A 277 8.63 -7.78 42.45
C GLY A 277 7.54 -7.37 41.45
N ALA A 278 6.43 -6.82 41.94
CA ALA A 278 5.34 -6.33 41.10
C ALA A 278 5.76 -5.11 40.26
N THR A 279 6.49 -4.15 40.83
CA THR A 279 7.01 -2.99 40.10
C THR A 279 8.05 -3.40 39.04
N GLY A 280 8.89 -4.39 39.34
CA GLY A 280 9.80 -4.99 38.36
C GLY A 280 9.05 -5.60 37.16
N SER A 281 7.94 -6.30 37.41
CA SER A 281 7.09 -6.86 36.36
C SER A 281 6.39 -5.77 35.53
N LEU A 282 5.89 -4.72 36.18
CA LEU A 282 5.30 -3.56 35.49
C LEU A 282 6.30 -2.84 34.60
N ARG A 283 7.54 -2.68 35.04
CA ARG A 283 8.61 -2.09 34.21
C ARG A 283 8.88 -2.93 32.96
N ALA A 284 8.87 -4.26 33.08
CA ALA A 284 9.01 -5.14 31.92
C ALA A 284 7.85 -4.96 30.93
N ILE A 285 6.62 -4.83 31.42
CA ILE A 285 5.43 -4.55 30.60
C ILE A 285 5.55 -3.18 29.90
N ALA A 286 5.96 -2.14 30.62
CA ALA A 286 6.18 -0.81 30.03
C ALA A 286 7.23 -0.83 28.91
N ALA A 287 8.34 -1.54 29.13
CA ALA A 287 9.36 -1.73 28.10
C ALA A 287 8.82 -2.47 26.85
N GLU A 288 7.99 -3.50 27.05
CA GLU A 288 7.34 -4.20 25.94
C GLU A 288 6.35 -3.31 25.18
N GLN A 289 5.57 -2.48 25.89
CA GLN A 289 4.67 -1.50 25.28
C GLN A 289 5.45 -0.46 24.45
N HIS A 290 6.56 0.06 24.95
CA HIS A 290 7.43 0.96 24.17
C HIS A 290 7.95 0.30 22.89
N ALA A 291 8.37 -0.97 22.98
CA ALA A 291 8.80 -1.72 21.80
C ALA A 291 7.64 -1.96 20.81
N LEU A 292 6.42 -2.19 21.30
CA LEU A 292 5.22 -2.33 20.47
C LEU A 292 4.88 -1.03 19.74
N VAL A 293 4.88 0.10 20.45
CA VAL A 293 4.65 1.44 19.88
C VAL A 293 5.66 1.70 18.75
N ALA A 294 6.94 1.43 18.98
CA ALA A 294 7.97 1.61 17.95
C ALA A 294 7.74 0.72 16.71
N ARG A 295 7.23 -0.51 16.88
CA ARG A 295 6.86 -1.37 15.75
C ARG A 295 5.64 -0.83 15.00
N LEU A 296 4.64 -0.33 15.73
CA LEU A 296 3.44 0.25 15.14
C LEU A 296 3.76 1.54 14.37
N ASP A 297 4.63 2.42 14.88
CA ASP A 297 5.08 3.62 14.18
C ASP A 297 5.73 3.28 12.83
N ASN A 298 6.58 2.25 12.79
CA ASN A 298 7.19 1.77 11.55
C ASN A 298 6.15 1.22 10.56
N ALA A 299 5.21 0.39 11.05
CA ALA A 299 4.15 -0.19 10.22
C ALA A 299 3.18 0.89 9.68
N LEU A 300 2.88 1.90 10.49
CA LEU A 300 2.10 3.08 10.09
C LEU A 300 2.83 3.86 9.00
N GLY A 301 4.14 4.10 9.16
CA GLY A 301 4.95 4.77 8.15
C GLY A 301 4.96 4.03 6.80
N GLU A 302 5.09 2.70 6.82
CA GLU A 302 5.03 1.87 5.61
C GLU A 302 3.64 1.92 4.95
N SER A 303 2.58 1.84 5.75
CA SER A 303 1.19 1.90 5.26
C SER A 303 0.86 3.26 4.63
N ILE A 304 1.28 4.36 5.25
CA ILE A 304 1.16 5.72 4.69
C ILE A 304 1.92 5.81 3.37
N GLY A 305 3.15 5.27 3.29
CA GLY A 305 3.91 5.22 2.06
C GLY A 305 3.21 4.44 0.94
N SER A 306 2.57 3.31 1.29
CA SER A 306 1.76 2.53 0.35
C SER A 306 0.54 3.31 -0.15
N LEU A 307 -0.13 4.06 0.72
CA LEU A 307 -1.27 4.90 0.31
C LEU A 307 -0.85 6.03 -0.63
N GLN A 308 0.29 6.68 -0.38
CA GLN A 308 0.85 7.67 -1.30
C GLN A 308 1.18 7.05 -2.66
N ALA A 309 1.68 5.81 -2.68
CA ALA A 309 1.92 5.09 -3.93
C ALA A 309 0.61 4.78 -4.67
N MET A 310 -0.44 4.37 -3.96
CA MET A 310 -1.79 4.13 -4.52
C MET A 310 -2.43 5.41 -5.07
N ASP A 311 -2.33 6.52 -4.37
CA ASP A 311 -2.79 7.84 -4.84
C ASP A 311 -2.06 8.25 -6.14
N SER A 312 -0.73 8.06 -6.17
CA SER A 312 0.07 8.30 -7.38
C SER A 312 -0.31 7.37 -8.55
N LEU A 313 -0.81 6.17 -8.26
CA LEU A 313 -1.30 5.22 -9.26
C LEU A 313 -2.68 5.66 -9.75
N SER A 314 -3.57 6.07 -8.86
CA SER A 314 -4.89 6.60 -9.20
C SER A 314 -4.77 7.77 -10.16
N SER A 315 -3.96 8.78 -9.82
CA SER A 315 -3.72 9.94 -10.70
C SER A 315 -3.09 9.56 -12.04
N ARG A 316 -2.35 8.44 -12.12
CA ARG A 316 -1.79 7.92 -13.38
C ARG A 316 -2.84 7.16 -14.21
N LEU A 317 -3.77 6.46 -13.56
CA LEU A 317 -4.89 5.79 -14.22
C LEU A 317 -5.88 6.81 -14.79
N GLU A 318 -6.28 7.80 -14.00
CA GLU A 318 -7.13 8.93 -14.44
C GLU A 318 -6.54 9.62 -15.69
N ARG A 319 -5.25 9.96 -15.66
CA ARG A 319 -4.56 10.62 -16.80
C ARG A 319 -4.53 9.77 -18.08
N ARG A 320 -4.61 8.45 -17.97
CA ARG A 320 -4.67 7.52 -19.12
C ARG A 320 -6.10 7.17 -19.54
N GLY A 321 -7.09 7.44 -18.69
CA GLY A 321 -8.50 7.11 -18.89
C GLY A 321 -9.24 8.08 -19.80
N ALA A 322 -8.79 9.33 -19.92
CA ALA A 322 -9.48 10.31 -20.76
C ALA A 322 -9.45 9.88 -22.24
N GLN A 323 -10.63 9.61 -22.81
CA GLN A 323 -10.80 9.24 -24.21
C GLN A 323 -10.18 10.32 -25.11
N ARG A 324 -9.08 9.98 -25.78
CA ARG A 324 -8.38 10.90 -26.69
C ARG A 324 -9.06 10.88 -28.05
N VAL A 325 -9.60 12.01 -28.43
CA VAL A 325 -10.10 12.27 -29.78
C VAL A 325 -8.88 12.63 -30.61
N ALA A 326 -8.59 11.84 -31.65
CA ALA A 326 -7.57 12.19 -32.63
C ALA A 326 -8.09 13.36 -33.46
N VAL A 327 -7.34 14.46 -33.46
CA VAL A 327 -7.70 15.66 -34.21
C VAL A 327 -6.45 16.09 -34.96
N SER A 328 -6.62 16.67 -36.15
CA SER A 328 -5.51 17.25 -36.89
C SER A 328 -5.97 18.61 -37.38
N GLY A 329 -5.46 19.67 -36.75
CA GLY A 329 -5.76 21.03 -37.16
C GLY A 329 -5.09 22.09 -36.28
N PRO A 330 -5.14 23.35 -36.72
CA PRO A 330 -4.44 24.44 -36.06
C PRO A 330 -5.07 24.76 -34.70
N ALA A 331 -4.21 25.03 -33.72
CA ALA A 331 -4.54 25.56 -32.40
C ALA A 331 -3.48 26.59 -31.98
N THR A 332 -3.75 27.36 -30.94
CA THR A 332 -2.82 28.38 -30.44
C THR A 332 -2.42 28.05 -29.01
N VAL A 333 -1.11 28.07 -28.74
CA VAL A 333 -0.57 27.92 -27.39
C VAL A 333 0.03 29.26 -26.96
N VAL A 334 -0.49 29.82 -25.88
CA VAL A 334 -0.04 31.11 -25.33
C VAL A 334 0.92 30.83 -24.16
N VAL A 335 2.19 31.22 -24.32
CA VAL A 335 3.24 31.08 -23.30
C VAL A 335 3.70 32.46 -22.87
N GLY A 336 3.55 32.80 -21.58
CA GLY A 336 3.94 34.13 -21.09
C GLY A 336 3.27 35.32 -21.79
N GLY A 337 2.08 35.11 -22.37
CA GLY A 337 1.32 36.11 -23.13
C GLY A 337 1.63 36.17 -24.64
N ALA A 338 2.62 35.41 -25.13
CA ALA A 338 2.92 35.32 -26.55
C ALA A 338 2.19 34.12 -27.21
N PRO A 339 1.38 34.34 -28.27
CA PRO A 339 0.69 33.26 -28.97
C PRO A 339 1.63 32.53 -29.95
N HIS A 340 1.57 31.20 -29.94
CA HIS A 340 2.29 30.32 -30.85
C HIS A 340 1.32 29.36 -31.54
N THR A 341 1.30 29.36 -32.87
CA THR A 341 0.48 28.40 -33.65
C THR A 341 1.10 27.01 -33.57
N VAL A 342 0.28 26.02 -33.24
CA VAL A 342 0.64 24.61 -33.14
C VAL A 342 -0.43 23.77 -33.83
N ASP A 343 -0.07 22.55 -34.22
CA ASP A 343 -1.05 21.58 -34.68
C ASP A 343 -1.48 20.72 -33.50
N LEU A 344 -2.77 20.70 -33.20
CA LEU A 344 -3.35 19.80 -32.21
C LEU A 344 -3.47 18.41 -32.84
N LEU A 345 -2.91 17.41 -32.14
CA LEU A 345 -2.81 16.02 -32.58
C LEU A 345 -3.87 15.13 -31.93
N ASP A 346 -4.19 15.44 -30.68
CA ASP A 346 -5.33 14.88 -29.96
C ASP A 346 -5.65 15.71 -28.73
N ILE A 347 -6.89 15.55 -28.27
CA ILE A 347 -7.41 16.19 -27.06
C ILE A 347 -8.27 15.19 -26.29
N SER A 348 -8.27 15.33 -24.97
CA SER A 348 -9.04 14.53 -24.02
C SER A 348 -9.49 15.41 -22.87
N ALA A 349 -10.35 14.88 -21.99
CA ALA A 349 -10.87 15.63 -20.84
C ALA A 349 -9.77 16.15 -19.88
N THR A 350 -8.62 15.49 -19.84
CA THR A 350 -7.54 15.83 -18.89
C THR A 350 -6.34 16.49 -19.54
N GLY A 351 -6.25 16.52 -20.87
CA GLY A 351 -5.06 17.06 -21.54
C GLY A 351 -5.08 16.89 -23.06
N ALA A 352 -4.03 17.39 -23.71
CA ALA A 352 -3.91 17.43 -25.16
C ALA A 352 -2.48 17.12 -25.63
N ARG A 353 -2.32 16.80 -26.91
CA ARG A 353 -1.01 16.75 -27.58
C ARG A 353 -0.99 17.70 -28.76
N CYS A 354 0.09 18.44 -28.89
CA CYS A 354 0.30 19.33 -30.03
C CYS A 354 1.76 19.34 -30.48
N THR A 355 2.05 19.95 -31.64
CA THR A 355 3.43 20.22 -32.06
C THR A 355 4.10 21.25 -31.15
N ALA A 356 5.41 21.11 -30.94
CA ALA A 356 6.12 21.95 -29.99
C ALA A 356 6.61 23.27 -30.63
N PRO A 357 6.26 24.45 -30.07
CA PRO A 357 6.90 25.71 -30.42
C PRO A 357 8.37 25.70 -29.98
N ALA A 358 9.20 26.50 -30.65
CA ALA A 358 10.59 26.67 -30.27
C ALA A 358 10.70 27.33 -28.87
N GLY A 359 11.47 26.73 -27.96
CA GLY A 359 11.77 27.30 -26.64
C GLY A 359 10.83 26.89 -25.50
N VAL A 360 9.83 26.02 -25.74
CA VAL A 360 8.91 25.53 -24.69
C VAL A 360 9.41 24.20 -24.12
N GLY A 361 9.64 24.14 -22.80
CA GLY A 361 10.15 22.98 -22.08
C GLY A 361 9.15 22.34 -21.12
N GLU A 362 9.52 21.20 -20.53
CA GLU A 362 8.73 20.55 -19.48
C GLU A 362 8.57 21.47 -18.26
N GLY A 363 7.41 21.44 -17.62
CA GLY A 363 7.05 22.30 -16.49
C GLY A 363 6.55 23.71 -16.88
N THR A 364 6.54 24.06 -18.16
CA THR A 364 6.05 25.39 -18.61
C THR A 364 4.53 25.49 -18.47
N ALA A 365 4.04 26.50 -17.75
CA ALA A 365 2.61 26.84 -17.72
C ALA A 365 2.21 27.64 -18.97
N LEU A 366 1.07 27.30 -19.57
CA LEU A 366 0.58 27.89 -20.81
C LEU A 366 -0.95 27.86 -20.90
N GLN A 367 -1.52 28.55 -21.89
CA GLN A 367 -2.93 28.42 -22.24
C GLN A 367 -3.08 27.81 -23.63
N LEU A 368 -3.88 26.76 -23.74
CA LEU A 368 -4.24 26.14 -25.00
C LEU A 368 -5.55 26.77 -25.50
N GLN A 369 -5.47 27.55 -26.56
CA GLN A 369 -6.60 28.13 -27.27
C GLN A 369 -7.02 27.21 -28.42
N VAL A 370 -8.28 26.79 -28.41
CA VAL A 370 -8.88 25.90 -29.41
C VAL A 370 -10.12 26.57 -29.98
N HIS A 371 -10.21 26.61 -31.31
CA HIS A 371 -11.38 27.09 -32.01
C HIS A 371 -11.97 25.98 -32.88
N VAL A 372 -13.24 25.65 -32.61
CA VAL A 372 -13.97 24.58 -33.30
C VAL A 372 -15.05 25.22 -34.17
N GLN A 373 -15.23 24.71 -35.39
CA GLN A 373 -16.21 25.26 -36.33
C GLN A 373 -17.62 25.29 -35.72
N GLY A 374 -18.21 26.48 -35.58
CA GLY A 374 -19.54 26.68 -35.01
C GLY A 374 -19.59 26.85 -33.48
N ALA A 375 -18.44 26.90 -32.80
CA ALA A 375 -18.32 27.17 -31.37
C ALA A 375 -17.40 28.40 -31.10
N PRO A 376 -17.56 29.11 -29.97
CA PRO A 376 -16.63 30.17 -29.59
C PRO A 376 -15.24 29.61 -29.30
N GLU A 377 -14.22 30.45 -29.43
CA GLU A 377 -12.84 30.11 -29.03
C GLU A 377 -12.78 29.84 -27.52
N VAL A 378 -12.12 28.75 -27.14
CA VAL A 378 -11.96 28.32 -25.75
C VAL A 378 -10.49 28.36 -25.36
N SER A 379 -10.17 28.99 -24.22
CA SER A 379 -8.82 29.00 -23.63
C SER A 379 -8.75 28.07 -22.43
N ILE A 380 -7.88 27.06 -22.51
CA ILE A 380 -7.73 25.99 -21.51
C ILE A 380 -6.38 26.15 -20.80
N PRO A 381 -6.36 26.54 -19.52
CA PRO A 381 -5.12 26.59 -18.73
C PRO A 381 -4.47 25.21 -18.64
N SER A 382 -3.19 25.14 -18.99
CA SER A 382 -2.46 23.87 -19.15
C SER A 382 -1.01 23.99 -18.70
N SER A 383 -0.35 22.86 -18.48
CA SER A 383 1.09 22.78 -18.24
C SER A 383 1.74 21.71 -19.11
N VAL A 384 2.99 21.93 -19.51
CA VAL A 384 3.75 20.94 -20.27
C VAL A 384 4.25 19.86 -19.31
N VAL A 385 3.70 18.66 -19.42
CA VAL A 385 4.16 17.53 -18.61
C VAL A 385 5.33 16.82 -19.25
N ARG A 386 5.39 16.81 -20.59
CA ARG A 386 6.47 16.11 -21.30
C ARG A 386 6.70 16.65 -22.70
N VAL A 387 7.97 16.65 -23.14
CA VAL A 387 8.33 16.89 -24.55
C VAL A 387 8.70 15.55 -25.20
N LEU A 388 8.00 15.18 -26.26
CA LEU A 388 8.17 13.92 -26.98
C LEU A 388 8.90 14.18 -28.30
N ASN A 389 9.87 13.34 -28.65
CA ASN A 389 10.56 13.40 -29.94
C ASN A 389 10.08 12.21 -30.80
N ARG A 390 9.45 12.49 -31.95
CA ARG A 390 8.91 11.48 -32.87
C ARG A 390 9.33 11.80 -34.30
N ASP A 391 9.11 10.85 -35.23
CA ASP A 391 9.53 10.89 -36.65
C ASP A 391 8.92 12.04 -37.50
N GLY A 392 8.31 13.05 -36.87
CA GLY A 392 7.78 14.26 -37.50
C GLY A 392 8.03 15.56 -36.71
N GLY A 393 8.93 15.54 -35.71
CA GLY A 393 9.28 16.71 -34.90
C GLY A 393 9.00 16.57 -33.41
N LYS A 394 9.27 17.65 -32.65
CA LYS A 394 8.97 17.71 -31.21
C LYS A 394 7.47 17.91 -30.98
N GLN A 395 6.91 17.18 -30.03
CA GLN A 395 5.50 17.26 -29.61
C GLN A 395 5.43 17.58 -28.12
N LEU A 396 4.44 18.37 -27.70
CA LEU A 396 4.15 18.65 -26.30
C LEU A 396 3.02 17.75 -25.82
N ALA A 397 3.19 17.15 -24.64
CA ALA A 397 2.10 16.57 -23.88
C ALA A 397 1.65 17.60 -22.83
N LEU A 398 0.43 18.10 -23.01
CA LEU A 398 -0.19 19.10 -22.15
C LEU A 398 -1.10 18.41 -21.14
N ASP A 399 -1.08 18.91 -19.91
CA ASP A 399 -1.98 18.52 -18.84
C ASP A 399 -2.80 19.73 -18.40
N PHE A 400 -4.12 19.56 -18.39
CA PHE A 400 -5.05 20.63 -18.03
C PHE A 400 -5.02 20.82 -16.52
N THR A 401 -5.07 22.08 -16.07
CA THR A 401 -5.14 22.37 -14.63
C THR A 401 -6.45 21.82 -14.05
N GLU A 402 -6.47 21.58 -12.74
CA GLU A 402 -7.63 21.05 -12.03
C GLU A 402 -8.89 21.91 -12.26
N SER A 403 -8.73 23.23 -12.26
CA SER A 403 -9.78 24.21 -12.60
C SER A 403 -10.33 24.07 -14.04
N ALA A 404 -9.47 23.71 -14.99
CA ALA A 404 -9.84 23.55 -16.39
C ALA A 404 -10.53 22.20 -16.65
N ARG A 405 -10.18 21.16 -15.90
CA ARG A 405 -10.82 19.84 -15.98
C ARG A 405 -12.26 19.84 -15.46
N SER A 406 -12.57 20.72 -14.50
CA SER A 406 -13.92 20.89 -13.94
C SER A 406 -14.85 21.79 -14.78
N ASP A 407 -14.31 22.48 -15.80
CA ASP A 407 -15.07 23.42 -16.61
C ASP A 407 -15.80 22.71 -17.77
N ARG A 408 -17.05 23.08 -18.02
CA ARG A 408 -17.88 22.51 -19.11
C ARG A 408 -17.29 22.76 -20.49
N THR A 409 -16.46 23.79 -20.61
CA THR A 409 -15.80 24.21 -21.86
C THR A 409 -14.99 23.08 -22.52
N VAL A 410 -14.26 22.27 -21.76
CA VAL A 410 -13.49 21.13 -22.30
C VAL A 410 -14.42 20.02 -22.80
N SER A 411 -15.52 19.76 -22.09
CA SER A 411 -16.51 18.75 -22.47
C SER A 411 -17.25 19.15 -23.75
N ASP A 412 -17.58 20.43 -23.92
CA ASP A 412 -18.27 20.94 -25.12
C ASP A 412 -17.38 20.86 -26.36
N VAL A 413 -16.08 21.19 -26.23
CA VAL A 413 -15.08 21.03 -27.29
C VAL A 413 -14.93 19.58 -27.71
N LEU A 414 -14.84 18.65 -26.75
CA LEU A 414 -14.78 17.21 -27.03
C LEU A 414 -16.06 16.70 -27.69
N GLY A 415 -17.24 17.18 -27.27
CA GLY A 415 -18.52 16.87 -27.89
C GLY A 415 -18.63 17.34 -29.34
N ALA A 416 -18.13 18.53 -29.65
CA ALA A 416 -18.11 19.05 -31.02
C ALA A 416 -17.12 18.30 -31.93
N LEU A 417 -15.94 17.96 -31.42
CA LEU A 417 -14.93 17.22 -32.19
C LEU A 417 -15.35 15.76 -32.44
N THR A 418 -16.02 15.13 -31.48
CA THR A 418 -16.56 13.77 -31.65
C THR A 418 -17.75 13.71 -32.62
N SER A 419 -18.52 14.79 -32.75
CA SER A 419 -19.62 14.89 -33.75
C SER A 419 -19.14 15.26 -35.16
N GLY A 420 -17.83 15.42 -35.36
CA GLY A 420 -17.20 15.62 -36.67
C GLY A 420 -16.85 17.07 -37.02
N ALA A 421 -16.94 18.02 -36.08
CA ALA A 421 -16.52 19.39 -36.31
C ALA A 421 -15.00 19.49 -36.52
N GLN A 422 -14.56 20.40 -37.39
CA GLN A 422 -13.14 20.62 -37.65
C GLN A 422 -12.59 21.76 -36.80
N LEU A 423 -11.29 21.68 -36.49
CA LEU A 423 -10.55 22.81 -35.94
C LEU A 423 -10.38 23.88 -37.00
N VAL A 424 -10.61 25.13 -36.61
CA VAL A 424 -10.44 26.29 -37.48
C VAL A 424 -9.29 27.13 -36.91
N GLY A 425 -8.41 27.60 -37.78
CA GLY A 425 -7.32 28.50 -37.36
C GLY A 425 -7.89 29.80 -36.79
N VAL A 426 -7.30 30.26 -35.70
CA VAL A 426 -7.56 31.59 -35.11
C VAL A 426 -6.95 32.68 -35.98
#